data_AF-A0A497QXV5-F1
#
_entry.id   AF-A0A497QXV5-F1
#
_cell.length_a   1.000
_cell.length_b   1.000
_cell.length_c   1.000
_cell.angle_alpha   90.00
_cell.angle_beta   90.00
_cell.angle_gamma   90.00
#
_symmetry.space_group_name_H-M   'P 1'
#
loop_
_entity.id
_entity.type
_entity.pdbx_description
1 polymer ?
#
loop_
_entity_poly.entity_id
_entity_poly.type
_entity_poly.pdbx_seq_one_letter_code
_entity_poly.pdbx_strand_id
1 'polypeptide(L)'
;LFFKAGWKITKNPFKILMAIAKARKKHQQFKQKQIWSREKLEAWENKAFSGDGPEKVKVALLGHSYVINDPVLSFNTLKKLREMDVEVVSSEQIPEEIINEQMKKLHSTLYFEEERKIVGTALYFLESGTIDGLLQLIPFPCGPSAISSEIVLHHAKKRPEFPVIQLVVDDNTGEAGFLTRLEAFVMTMKRKKFLKFKKGLSTEQLTLLASKTSEESAVKAQ
;
A
#
# COMPACT_ATOMS: atom_id res chain seq x y z
N LEU A 1 -3.63 31.43 -12.63
CA LEU A 1 -4.08 30.40 -13.60
C LEU A 1 -5.60 30.21 -13.62
N PHE A 2 -6.22 29.79 -12.51
CA PHE A 2 -7.65 29.42 -12.44
C PHE A 2 -8.62 30.53 -12.84
N PHE A 3 -8.37 31.78 -12.43
CA PHE A 3 -9.24 32.90 -12.80
C PHE A 3 -9.25 33.17 -14.31
N LYS A 4 -8.07 33.12 -14.95
CA LYS A 4 -7.90 33.28 -16.40
C LYS A 4 -8.62 32.16 -17.18
N ALA A 5 -8.59 30.94 -16.66
CA ALA A 5 -9.35 29.82 -17.22
C ALA A 5 -10.87 30.01 -17.04
N GLY A 6 -11.31 30.40 -15.84
CA GLY A 6 -12.72 30.70 -15.56
C GLY A 6 -13.29 31.81 -16.43
N TRP A 7 -12.48 32.82 -16.76
CA TRP A 7 -12.86 33.94 -17.64
C TRP A 7 -13.16 33.53 -19.10
N LYS A 8 -12.71 32.34 -19.51
CA LYS A 8 -13.08 31.73 -20.80
C LYS A 8 -14.45 31.05 -20.77
N ILE A 9 -14.95 30.69 -19.59
CA ILE A 9 -16.23 29.98 -19.40
C ILE A 9 -17.33 30.96 -18.99
N THR A 10 -17.05 31.91 -18.10
CA THR A 10 -18.00 32.92 -17.66
C THR A 10 -17.29 34.25 -17.42
N LYS A 11 -17.92 35.37 -17.80
CA LYS A 11 -17.41 36.73 -17.52
C LYS A 11 -17.77 37.23 -16.12
N ASN A 12 -18.48 36.43 -15.32
CA ASN A 12 -18.88 36.80 -13.97
C ASN A 12 -17.76 36.45 -12.95
N PRO A 13 -17.07 37.45 -12.36
CA PRO A 13 -15.94 37.22 -11.46
C PRO A 13 -16.35 36.51 -10.16
N PHE A 14 -17.55 36.80 -9.64
CA PHE A 14 -18.08 36.16 -8.43
C PHE A 14 -18.34 34.67 -8.64
N LYS A 15 -18.91 34.28 -9.80
CA LYS A 15 -19.12 32.86 -10.13
C LYS A 15 -17.78 32.11 -10.24
N ILE A 16 -16.76 32.72 -10.81
CA ILE A 16 -15.40 32.14 -10.89
C ILE A 16 -14.82 31.94 -9.48
N LEU A 17 -14.89 32.97 -8.63
CA LEU A 17 -14.37 32.91 -7.26
C LEU A 17 -15.12 31.85 -6.43
N MET A 18 -16.45 31.81 -6.51
CA MET A 18 -17.25 30.79 -5.84
C MET A 18 -16.91 29.38 -6.33
N ALA A 19 -16.71 29.18 -7.65
CA ALA A 19 -16.31 27.89 -8.19
C ALA A 19 -14.94 27.45 -7.67
N ILE A 20 -13.96 28.36 -7.62
CA ILE A 20 -12.63 28.10 -7.05
C ILE A 20 -12.74 27.74 -5.56
N ALA A 21 -13.51 28.49 -4.79
CA ALA A 21 -13.71 28.23 -3.36
C ALA A 21 -14.39 26.87 -3.13
N LYS A 22 -15.44 26.55 -3.91
CA LYS A 22 -16.12 25.26 -3.85
C LYS A 22 -15.19 24.10 -4.22
N ALA A 23 -14.40 24.26 -5.28
CA ALA A 23 -13.43 23.26 -5.71
C ALA A 23 -12.35 23.03 -4.63
N ARG A 24 -11.77 24.11 -4.07
CA ARG A 24 -10.79 24.02 -2.98
C ARG A 24 -11.35 23.32 -1.75
N LYS A 25 -12.57 23.68 -1.33
CA LYS A 25 -13.21 23.04 -0.18
C LYS A 25 -13.44 21.55 -0.42
N LYS A 26 -13.91 21.17 -1.61
CA LYS A 26 -14.13 19.75 -1.97
C LYS A 26 -12.82 18.98 -2.07
N HIS A 27 -11.79 19.57 -2.66
CA HIS A 27 -10.45 18.97 -2.75
C HIS A 27 -9.83 18.77 -1.36
N GLN A 28 -9.95 19.76 -0.47
CA GLN A 28 -9.46 19.66 0.90
C GLN A 28 -10.20 18.57 1.69
N GLN A 29 -11.53 18.50 1.56
CA GLN A 29 -12.33 17.43 2.17
C GLN A 29 -11.94 16.04 1.66
N PHE A 30 -11.63 15.93 0.36
CA PHE A 30 -11.17 14.69 -0.24
C PHE A 30 -9.79 14.29 0.32
N LYS A 31 -8.82 15.23 0.30
CA LYS A 31 -7.48 15.01 0.87
C LYS A 31 -7.53 14.58 2.35
N GLN A 32 -8.34 15.23 3.17
CA GLN A 32 -8.47 14.90 4.60
C GLN A 32 -9.03 13.48 4.85
N LYS A 33 -9.83 12.95 3.92
CA LYS A 33 -10.38 11.59 4.04
C LYS A 33 -9.38 10.52 3.60
N GLN A 34 -8.52 10.87 2.64
CA GLN A 34 -7.64 9.93 1.97
C GLN A 34 -6.25 9.90 2.62
N ILE A 35 -5.64 11.07 2.83
CA ILE A 35 -4.28 11.23 3.36
C ILE A 35 -4.31 11.16 4.88
N TRP A 36 -3.45 10.35 5.48
CA TRP A 36 -3.29 10.27 6.93
C TRP A 36 -2.43 11.42 7.44
N SER A 37 -2.60 11.76 8.72
CA SER A 37 -1.60 12.59 9.41
C SER A 37 -0.37 11.75 9.75
N ARG A 38 0.77 12.40 10.00
CA ARG A 38 2.00 11.71 10.41
C ARG A 38 1.77 10.91 11.70
N GLU A 39 1.04 11.48 12.65
CA GLU A 39 0.73 10.83 13.93
C GLU A 39 -0.11 9.56 13.72
N LYS A 40 -1.09 9.61 12.80
CA LYS A 40 -1.91 8.44 12.46
C LYS A 40 -1.08 7.35 11.79
N LEU A 41 -0.16 7.72 10.89
CA LEU A 41 0.74 6.78 10.24
C LEU A 41 1.68 6.12 11.25
N GLU A 42 2.32 6.92 12.12
CA GLU A 42 3.19 6.42 13.20
C GLU A 42 2.43 5.51 14.17
N ALA A 43 1.19 5.85 14.52
CA ALA A 43 0.35 5.00 15.37
C ALA A 43 0.00 3.66 14.68
N TRP A 44 -0.21 3.66 13.37
CA TRP A 44 -0.43 2.44 12.60
C TRP A 44 0.84 1.56 12.51
N GLU A 45 1.99 2.18 12.29
CA GLU A 45 3.29 1.51 12.22
C GLU A 45 3.68 0.89 13.56
N ASN A 46 3.50 1.63 14.65
CA ASN A 46 3.87 1.21 16.01
C ASN A 46 2.75 0.49 16.76
N LYS A 47 1.64 0.16 16.07
CA LYS A 47 0.51 -0.54 16.67
C LYS A 47 0.99 -1.83 17.33
N ALA A 48 1.02 -1.83 18.66
CA ALA A 48 1.46 -2.95 19.45
C ALA A 48 0.50 -4.14 19.26
N PHE A 49 1.07 -5.32 19.06
CA PHE A 49 0.30 -6.54 18.97
C PHE A 49 0.07 -7.11 20.36
N SER A 50 -1.20 -7.26 20.76
CA SER A 50 -1.61 -7.72 22.08
C SER A 50 -2.33 -9.08 22.05
N GLY A 51 -2.15 -9.87 20.98
CA GLY A 51 -2.80 -11.17 20.81
C GLY A 51 -1.89 -12.35 21.19
N ASP A 52 -2.49 -13.53 21.29
CA ASP A 52 -1.78 -14.80 21.60
C ASP A 52 -1.11 -15.45 20.36
N GLY A 53 -1.21 -14.82 19.19
CA GLY A 53 -0.75 -15.36 17.90
C GLY A 53 0.47 -14.64 17.30
N PRO A 54 0.84 -14.94 16.06
CA PRO A 54 1.79 -14.10 15.33
C PRO A 54 1.19 -12.72 15.04
N GLU A 55 2.04 -11.69 15.07
CA GLU A 55 1.64 -10.34 14.66
C GLU A 55 1.06 -10.33 13.24
N LYS A 56 0.03 -9.49 13.02
CA LYS A 56 -0.56 -9.29 11.70
C LYS A 56 0.49 -8.80 10.70
N VAL A 57 0.35 -9.26 9.46
CA VAL A 57 1.19 -8.80 8.36
C VAL A 57 0.80 -7.38 7.99
N LYS A 58 1.79 -6.50 7.84
CA LYS A 58 1.62 -5.13 7.36
C LYS A 58 2.13 -5.01 5.92
N VAL A 59 1.31 -4.52 5.00
CA VAL A 59 1.65 -4.36 3.58
C VAL A 59 1.43 -2.92 3.15
N ALA A 60 2.37 -2.38 2.39
CA ALA A 60 2.13 -1.16 1.62
C ALA A 60 1.66 -1.51 0.20
N LEU A 61 0.45 -1.04 -0.14
CA LEU A 61 -0.17 -1.17 -1.45
C LEU A 61 0.13 0.07 -2.29
N LEU A 62 1.01 -0.09 -3.27
CA LEU A 62 1.40 0.96 -4.19
C LEU A 62 0.60 0.86 -5.48
N GLY A 63 0.28 1.99 -6.07
CA GLY A 63 -0.40 2.04 -7.35
C GLY A 63 -1.00 3.41 -7.59
N HIS A 64 -1.47 3.61 -8.81
CA HIS A 64 -2.23 4.82 -9.12
C HIS A 64 -3.58 4.77 -8.41
N SER A 65 -4.06 5.94 -7.99
CA SER A 65 -5.33 6.09 -7.27
C SER A 65 -6.50 5.42 -8.01
N TYR A 66 -6.54 5.53 -9.35
CA TYR A 66 -7.58 4.90 -10.16
C TYR A 66 -7.44 3.39 -10.26
N VAL A 67 -6.23 2.83 -10.13
CA VAL A 67 -6.02 1.38 -10.13
C VAL A 67 -6.41 0.79 -8.78
N ILE A 68 -5.99 1.41 -7.67
CA ILE A 68 -6.24 0.91 -6.31
C ILE A 68 -7.74 0.88 -6.00
N ASN A 69 -8.48 1.90 -6.44
CA ASN A 69 -9.88 2.10 -6.08
C ASN A 69 -10.88 1.53 -7.10
N ASP A 70 -10.42 1.07 -8.27
CA ASP A 70 -11.29 0.42 -9.25
C ASP A 70 -11.39 -1.10 -8.97
N PRO A 71 -12.60 -1.64 -8.68
CA PRO A 71 -12.79 -3.04 -8.36
C PRO A 71 -12.41 -4.02 -9.48
N VAL A 72 -12.55 -3.60 -10.74
CA VAL A 72 -12.27 -4.42 -11.92
C VAL A 72 -10.76 -4.46 -12.15
N LEU A 73 -10.10 -3.30 -12.19
CA LEU A 73 -8.65 -3.24 -12.41
C LEU A 73 -7.85 -3.83 -11.24
N SER A 74 -8.27 -3.59 -10.00
CA SER A 74 -7.57 -4.13 -8.82
C SER A 74 -7.97 -5.55 -8.45
N PHE A 75 -8.97 -6.15 -9.10
CA PHE A 75 -9.61 -7.39 -8.62
C PHE A 75 -10.00 -7.35 -7.14
N ASN A 76 -10.43 -6.17 -6.66
CA ASN A 76 -10.71 -5.89 -5.24
C ASN A 76 -9.53 -6.19 -4.29
N THR A 77 -8.28 -5.97 -4.72
CA THR A 77 -7.06 -6.28 -3.96
C THR A 77 -7.11 -5.78 -2.50
N LEU A 78 -7.50 -4.53 -2.27
CA LEU A 78 -7.55 -3.97 -0.92
C LEU A 78 -8.53 -4.73 -0.01
N LYS A 79 -9.68 -5.14 -0.56
CA LYS A 79 -10.67 -5.94 0.17
C LYS A 79 -10.12 -7.34 0.47
N LYS A 80 -9.54 -8.00 -0.53
CA LYS A 80 -8.99 -9.36 -0.41
C LYS A 80 -7.83 -9.43 0.60
N LEU A 81 -6.94 -8.42 0.61
CA LEU A 81 -5.89 -8.31 1.64
C LEU A 81 -6.47 -8.24 3.06
N ARG A 82 -7.52 -7.44 3.27
CA ARG A 82 -8.18 -7.34 4.57
C ARG A 82 -8.90 -8.63 4.97
N GLU A 83 -9.55 -9.30 4.02
CA GLU A 83 -10.16 -10.63 4.22
C GLU A 83 -9.10 -11.68 4.61
N MET A 84 -7.86 -11.51 4.14
CA MET A 84 -6.70 -12.32 4.55
C MET A 84 -6.05 -11.88 5.88
N ASP A 85 -6.68 -11.00 6.67
CA ASP A 85 -6.16 -10.46 7.92
C ASP A 85 -4.81 -9.72 7.78
N VAL A 86 -4.64 -9.01 6.66
CA VAL A 86 -3.48 -8.14 6.40
C VAL A 86 -3.85 -6.69 6.70
N GLU A 87 -2.98 -6.01 7.44
CA GLU A 87 -3.07 -4.56 7.61
C GLU A 87 -2.44 -3.87 6.41
N VAL A 88 -3.19 -2.95 5.78
CA VAL A 88 -2.78 -2.33 4.51
C VAL A 88 -2.78 -0.82 4.64
N VAL A 89 -1.70 -0.20 4.17
CA VAL A 89 -1.59 1.23 3.90
C VAL A 89 -1.38 1.43 2.40
N SER A 90 -2.11 2.34 1.76
CA SER A 90 -1.93 2.64 0.34
C SER A 90 -1.02 3.85 0.11
N SER A 91 -0.42 3.95 -1.07
CA SER A 91 0.39 5.12 -1.47
C SER A 91 -0.40 6.43 -1.49
N GLU A 92 -1.73 6.37 -1.51
CA GLU A 92 -2.62 7.53 -1.43
C GLU A 92 -2.80 8.07 0.01
N GLN A 93 -2.42 7.26 1.01
CA GLN A 93 -2.63 7.57 2.43
C GLN A 93 -1.40 8.22 3.07
N ILE A 94 -0.27 8.26 2.37
CA ILE A 94 0.99 8.77 2.94
C ILE A 94 1.00 10.31 2.93
N PRO A 95 1.38 10.95 4.06
CA PRO A 95 1.55 12.40 4.13
C PRO A 95 2.47 12.95 3.04
N GLU A 96 2.07 14.06 2.40
CA GLU A 96 2.85 14.69 1.33
C GLU A 96 4.24 15.14 1.82
N GLU A 97 4.35 15.50 3.09
CA GLU A 97 5.60 15.88 3.74
C GLU A 97 6.62 14.74 3.67
N ILE A 98 6.18 13.51 4.00
CA ILE A 98 7.01 12.31 3.93
C ILE A 98 7.40 12.01 2.48
N ILE A 99 6.44 12.08 1.55
CA ILE A 99 6.75 11.88 0.13
C ILE A 99 7.80 12.89 -0.35
N ASN A 100 7.65 14.17 0.01
CA ASN A 100 8.59 15.21 -0.38
C ASN A 100 9.97 15.05 0.26
N GLU A 101 10.06 14.59 1.52
CA GLU A 101 11.32 14.23 2.18
C GLU A 101 12.03 13.11 1.43
N GLN A 102 11.31 12.05 1.03
CA GLN A 102 11.88 10.93 0.28
C GLN A 102 12.30 11.34 -1.14
N MET A 103 11.51 12.19 -1.82
CA MET A 103 11.87 12.70 -3.16
C MET A 103 13.15 13.53 -3.16
N LYS A 104 13.48 14.24 -2.06
CA LYS A 104 14.75 14.98 -1.95
C LYS A 104 15.98 14.07 -1.93
N LYS A 105 15.81 12.79 -1.59
CA LYS A 105 16.91 11.80 -1.56
C LYS A 105 17.20 11.20 -2.93
N LEU A 106 16.33 11.41 -3.91
CA LEU A 106 16.52 10.90 -5.28
C LEU A 106 17.33 11.86 -6.12
N HIS A 107 18.26 11.32 -6.91
CA HIS A 107 19.01 12.07 -7.91
C HIS A 107 18.17 12.41 -9.16
N SER A 108 16.99 11.79 -9.31
CA SER A 108 16.07 12.00 -10.42
C SER A 108 14.79 12.69 -9.96
N THR A 109 14.26 13.60 -10.79
CA THR A 109 12.98 14.26 -10.53
C THR A 109 11.86 13.46 -11.17
N LEU A 110 10.93 12.97 -10.34
CA LEU A 110 9.66 12.44 -10.81
C LEU A 110 8.68 13.60 -11.00
N TYR A 111 8.26 13.83 -12.24
CA TYR A 111 7.36 14.93 -12.60
C TYR A 111 5.92 14.68 -12.18
N PHE A 112 5.49 13.43 -12.22
CA PHE A 112 4.10 13.05 -12.00
C PHE A 112 3.84 12.73 -10.52
N GLU A 113 2.70 13.21 -10.01
CA GLU A 113 2.36 13.13 -8.59
C GLU A 113 2.16 11.68 -8.11
N GLU A 114 1.54 10.82 -8.93
CA GLU A 114 1.26 9.44 -8.57
C GLU A 114 2.56 8.63 -8.46
N GLU A 115 3.49 8.81 -9.39
CA GLU A 115 4.82 8.18 -9.37
C GLU A 115 5.63 8.67 -8.16
N ARG A 116 5.55 9.95 -7.81
CA ARG A 116 6.16 10.49 -6.58
C ARG A 116 5.58 9.79 -5.34
N LYS A 117 4.25 9.62 -5.27
CA LYS A 117 3.59 8.91 -4.15
C LYS A 117 4.03 7.45 -4.09
N ILE A 118 4.02 6.73 -5.21
CA ILE A 118 4.44 5.33 -5.30
C ILE A 118 5.88 5.16 -4.82
N VAL A 119 6.82 5.92 -5.40
CA VAL A 119 8.24 5.80 -5.05
C VAL A 119 8.50 6.31 -3.63
N GLY A 120 7.94 7.46 -3.25
CA GLY A 120 8.13 8.04 -1.92
C GLY A 120 7.62 7.11 -0.81
N THR A 121 6.46 6.47 -1.02
CA THR A 121 5.90 5.47 -0.10
C THR A 121 6.82 4.26 0.01
N ALA A 122 7.28 3.73 -1.14
CA ALA A 122 8.18 2.58 -1.15
C ALA A 122 9.48 2.87 -0.42
N LEU A 123 10.13 4.01 -0.72
CA LEU A 123 11.39 4.40 -0.10
C LEU A 123 11.24 4.61 1.40
N TYR A 124 10.18 5.29 1.83
CA TYR A 124 9.87 5.50 3.23
C TYR A 124 9.80 4.17 4.00
N PHE A 125 9.04 3.20 3.50
CA PHE A 125 8.90 1.90 4.18
C PHE A 125 10.11 0.99 4.05
N LEU A 126 10.83 1.07 2.94
CA LEU A 126 12.12 0.38 2.78
C LEU A 126 13.18 0.95 3.72
N GLU A 127 13.09 2.21 4.13
CA GLU A 127 13.96 2.82 5.12
C GLU A 127 13.51 2.46 6.55
N SER A 128 12.25 2.73 6.88
CA SER A 128 11.69 2.51 8.23
C SER A 128 11.66 1.04 8.64
N GLY A 129 11.42 0.12 7.70
CA GLY A 129 11.25 -1.30 8.00
C GLY A 129 10.03 -1.62 8.86
N THR A 130 9.01 -0.76 8.85
CA THR A 130 7.80 -0.90 9.67
C THR A 130 6.69 -1.74 9.02
N ILE A 131 6.95 -2.26 7.81
CA ILE A 131 6.05 -3.18 7.09
C ILE A 131 6.76 -4.48 6.72
N ASP A 132 5.99 -5.50 6.34
CA ASP A 132 6.49 -6.84 6.01
C ASP A 132 6.60 -7.10 4.50
N GLY A 133 6.03 -6.23 3.65
CA GLY A 133 6.17 -6.35 2.19
C GLY A 133 5.54 -5.20 1.39
N LEU A 134 6.01 -5.04 0.15
CA LEU A 134 5.49 -4.08 -0.83
C LEU A 134 4.74 -4.80 -1.95
N LEU A 135 3.51 -4.37 -2.21
CA LEU A 135 2.69 -4.83 -3.34
C LEU A 135 2.41 -3.62 -4.23
N GLN A 136 2.86 -3.67 -5.49
CA GLN A 136 2.61 -2.61 -6.46
C GLN A 136 1.69 -3.08 -7.58
N LEU A 137 0.57 -2.38 -7.78
CA LEU A 137 -0.31 -2.53 -8.92
C LEU A 137 0.11 -1.56 -10.02
N ILE A 138 0.37 -2.08 -11.22
CA ILE A 138 0.90 -1.33 -12.36
C ILE A 138 -0.11 -1.41 -13.51
N PRO A 139 -0.69 -0.29 -13.96
CA PRO A 139 -1.57 -0.30 -15.13
C PRO A 139 -0.78 -0.51 -16.41
N PHE A 140 -1.32 -1.33 -17.33
CA PHE A 140 -0.84 -1.42 -18.71
C PHE A 140 -1.51 -0.31 -19.57
N PRO A 141 -0.81 0.35 -20.51
CA PRO A 141 0.63 0.33 -20.80
C PRO A 141 1.49 1.18 -19.85
N CYS A 142 2.70 0.71 -19.56
CA CYS A 142 3.58 1.23 -18.52
C CYS A 142 4.61 2.25 -19.04
N GLY A 143 4.19 3.51 -19.21
CA GLY A 143 5.13 4.61 -19.50
C GLY A 143 5.85 5.09 -18.23
N PRO A 144 5.37 6.14 -17.56
CA PRO A 144 5.97 6.65 -16.32
C PRO A 144 6.06 5.62 -15.19
N SER A 145 5.08 4.71 -15.11
CA SER A 145 5.03 3.67 -14.09
C SER A 145 6.20 2.68 -14.21
N ALA A 146 6.78 2.44 -15.39
CA ALA A 146 7.95 1.57 -15.56
C ALA A 146 9.18 2.15 -14.83
N ILE A 147 9.40 3.46 -14.95
CA ILE A 147 10.49 4.15 -14.26
C ILE A 147 10.30 4.07 -12.75
N SER A 148 9.10 4.39 -12.25
CA SER A 148 8.81 4.30 -10.81
C SER A 148 9.03 2.88 -10.28
N SER A 149 8.60 1.87 -11.03
CA SER A 149 8.73 0.44 -10.69
C SER A 149 10.20 0.00 -10.60
N GLU A 150 11.04 0.43 -11.54
CA GLU A 150 12.47 0.12 -11.50
C GLU A 150 13.15 0.82 -10.32
N ILE A 151 12.79 2.07 -10.00
CA ILE A 151 13.34 2.78 -8.83
C ILE A 151 12.97 2.02 -7.54
N VAL A 152 11.73 1.55 -7.42
CA VAL A 152 11.28 0.75 -6.27
C VAL A 152 12.08 -0.54 -6.15
N LEU A 153 12.19 -1.32 -7.24
CA LEU A 153 12.96 -2.57 -7.25
C LEU A 153 14.44 -2.33 -6.94
N HIS A 154 15.05 -1.28 -7.51
CA HIS A 154 16.44 -0.93 -7.27
C HIS A 154 16.71 -0.69 -5.78
N HIS A 155 15.82 0.03 -5.08
CA HIS A 155 15.97 0.27 -3.65
C HIS A 155 15.65 -0.98 -2.81
N ALA A 156 14.66 -1.77 -3.23
CA ALA A 156 14.32 -3.02 -2.57
C ALA A 156 15.47 -4.05 -2.61
N LYS A 157 16.31 -4.06 -3.66
CA LYS A 157 17.51 -4.93 -3.74
C LYS A 157 18.48 -4.76 -2.57
N LYS A 158 18.47 -3.61 -1.87
CA LYS A 158 19.26 -3.38 -0.65
C LYS A 158 18.76 -4.22 0.54
N ARG A 159 17.55 -4.79 0.44
CA ARG A 159 16.93 -5.70 1.41
C ARG A 159 16.46 -6.96 0.67
N PRO A 160 17.37 -7.89 0.31
CA PRO A 160 17.03 -9.05 -0.54
C PRO A 160 15.98 -9.97 0.07
N GLU A 161 15.87 -10.00 1.40
CA GLU A 161 14.86 -10.76 2.12
C GLU A 161 13.48 -10.07 2.19
N PHE A 162 13.38 -8.80 1.79
CA PHE A 162 12.14 -8.05 1.89
C PHE A 162 11.22 -8.40 0.70
N PRO A 163 10.02 -8.97 0.94
CA PRO A 163 9.10 -9.33 -0.12
C PRO A 163 8.60 -8.11 -0.90
N VAL A 164 8.85 -8.09 -2.21
CA VAL A 164 8.27 -7.12 -3.14
C VAL A 164 7.61 -7.86 -4.30
N ILE A 165 6.38 -7.49 -4.64
CA ILE A 165 5.70 -8.02 -5.82
C ILE A 165 5.11 -6.88 -6.65
N GLN A 166 5.32 -6.96 -7.96
CA GLN A 166 4.72 -6.06 -8.95
C GLN A 166 3.71 -6.87 -9.78
N LEU A 167 2.45 -6.43 -9.73
CA LEU A 167 1.35 -7.02 -10.49
C LEU A 167 0.93 -6.02 -11.56
N VAL A 168 1.18 -6.36 -12.82
CA VAL A 168 0.64 -5.60 -13.96
C VAL A 168 -0.83 -5.97 -14.11
N VAL A 169 -1.67 -4.96 -14.27
CA VAL A 169 -3.11 -5.08 -14.48
C VAL A 169 -3.50 -4.46 -15.82
N ASP A 170 -4.34 -5.18 -16.54
CA ASP A 170 -4.90 -4.87 -17.86
C ASP A 170 -6.24 -5.60 -18.00
N ASP A 171 -7.05 -5.20 -18.96
CA ASP A 171 -8.34 -5.81 -19.31
C ASP A 171 -8.21 -7.31 -19.64
N ASN A 172 -7.04 -7.75 -20.11
CA ASN A 172 -6.76 -9.15 -20.43
C ASN A 172 -6.14 -9.95 -19.25
N THR A 173 -6.04 -9.35 -18.06
CA THR A 173 -5.42 -10.03 -16.90
C THR A 173 -6.36 -11.09 -16.35
N GLY A 174 -5.92 -12.35 -16.37
CA GLY A 174 -6.69 -13.45 -15.79
C GLY A 174 -6.78 -13.35 -14.27
N GLU A 175 -7.99 -13.20 -13.73
CA GLU A 175 -8.23 -13.02 -12.29
C GLU A 175 -7.61 -14.15 -11.45
N ALA A 176 -7.81 -15.42 -11.83
CA ALA A 176 -7.31 -16.56 -11.06
C ALA A 176 -5.78 -16.54 -10.87
N GLY A 177 -5.04 -16.17 -11.92
CA GLY A 177 -3.58 -16.04 -11.86
C GLY A 177 -3.14 -14.86 -11.00
N PHE A 178 -3.85 -13.73 -11.07
CA PHE A 178 -3.61 -12.57 -10.21
C PHE A 178 -3.78 -12.94 -8.73
N LEU A 179 -4.88 -13.61 -8.38
CA LEU A 179 -5.19 -13.98 -7.01
C LEU A 179 -4.22 -14.98 -6.42
N THR A 180 -3.83 -16.00 -7.19
CA THR A 180 -2.83 -16.98 -6.75
C THR A 180 -1.51 -16.30 -6.38
N ARG A 181 -1.08 -15.30 -7.17
CA ARG A 181 0.13 -14.51 -6.88
C ARG A 181 -0.02 -13.64 -5.64
N LEU A 182 -1.18 -13.01 -5.47
CA LEU A 182 -1.50 -12.21 -4.28
C LEU A 182 -1.48 -13.07 -3.01
N GLU A 183 -2.09 -14.25 -3.06
CA GLU A 183 -2.12 -15.22 -1.94
C GLU A 183 -0.72 -15.73 -1.60
N ALA A 184 0.07 -16.11 -2.61
CA ALA A 184 1.44 -16.56 -2.41
C ALA A 184 2.33 -15.46 -1.78
N PHE A 185 2.12 -14.21 -2.19
CA PHE A 185 2.79 -13.05 -1.59
C PHE A 185 2.44 -12.91 -0.10
N VAL A 186 1.16 -12.94 0.26
CA VAL A 186 0.70 -12.87 1.66
C VAL A 186 1.21 -14.06 2.48
N MET A 187 1.14 -15.27 1.93
CA MET A 187 1.61 -16.49 2.59
C MET A 187 3.10 -16.40 2.93
N THR A 188 3.91 -15.82 2.05
CA THR A 188 5.35 -15.62 2.29
C THR A 188 5.62 -14.78 3.54
N MET A 189 4.91 -13.68 3.71
CA MET A 189 5.05 -12.81 4.89
C MET A 189 4.49 -13.44 6.16
N LYS A 190 3.32 -14.08 6.08
CA LYS A 190 2.72 -14.80 7.21
C LYS A 190 3.66 -15.88 7.74
N ARG A 191 4.30 -16.63 6.84
CA ARG A 191 5.30 -17.65 7.21
C ARG A 191 6.48 -17.02 7.95
N LYS A 192 7.00 -15.87 7.49
CA LYS A 192 8.11 -15.17 8.16
C LYS A 192 7.72 -14.71 9.58
N LYS A 193 6.54 -14.12 9.76
CA LYS A 193 6.01 -13.71 11.09
C LYS A 193 5.83 -14.91 12.01
N PHE A 194 5.25 -16.01 11.51
CA PHE A 194 5.03 -17.23 12.28
C PHE A 194 6.34 -17.86 12.75
N LEU A 195 7.37 -17.90 11.90
CA LEU A 195 8.70 -18.38 12.30
C LEU A 195 9.35 -17.47 13.35
N LYS A 196 9.18 -16.14 13.25
CA LYS A 196 9.66 -15.20 14.28
C LYS A 196 8.94 -15.41 15.61
N PHE A 197 7.62 -15.61 15.57
CA PHE A 197 6.80 -15.91 16.75
C PHE A 197 7.25 -17.21 17.42
N LYS A 198 7.41 -18.31 16.66
CA LYS A 198 7.91 -19.60 17.18
C LYS A 198 9.28 -19.50 17.86
N LYS A 199 10.19 -18.67 17.35
CA LYS A 199 11.50 -18.45 17.98
C LYS A 199 11.42 -17.73 19.33
N GLY A 200 10.34 -17.00 19.61
CA GLY A 200 10.12 -16.32 20.88
C GLY A 200 9.37 -17.14 21.93
N LEU A 201 8.90 -18.34 21.59
CA LEU A 201 8.15 -19.23 22.48
C LEU A 201 9.10 -20.16 23.24
N SER A 202 8.77 -20.43 24.51
CA SER A 202 9.43 -21.49 25.30
C SER A 202 9.04 -22.89 24.82
N THR A 203 9.81 -23.91 25.21
CA THR A 203 9.60 -25.32 24.82
C THR A 203 8.20 -25.85 25.19
N GLU A 204 7.69 -25.45 26.35
CA GLU A 204 6.34 -25.81 26.81
C GLU A 204 5.25 -25.19 25.94
N GLN A 205 5.40 -23.90 25.58
CA GLN A 205 4.46 -23.20 24.73
C GLN A 205 4.47 -23.73 23.28
N LEU A 206 5.63 -24.16 22.78
CA LEU A 206 5.74 -24.82 21.47
C LEU A 206 5.02 -26.16 21.43
N THR A 207 5.06 -26.92 22.53
CA THR A 207 4.39 -28.22 22.66
C THR A 207 2.87 -28.04 22.69
N LEU A 208 2.38 -27.03 23.42
CA LEU A 208 0.96 -26.65 23.46
C LEU A 208 0.44 -26.11 22.12
N LEU A 209 1.27 -25.37 21.38
CA LEU A 209 0.90 -24.88 20.05
C LEU A 209 0.77 -26.04 19.05
N ALA A 210 1.68 -27.03 19.13
CA ALA A 210 1.65 -28.21 18.27
C ALA A 210 0.39 -29.05 18.50
N SER A 211 -0.03 -29.26 19.75
CA SER A 211 -1.25 -30.02 20.08
C SER A 211 -2.53 -29.34 19.57
N LYS A 212 -2.63 -28.01 19.69
CA LYS A 212 -3.77 -27.24 19.13
C LYS A 212 -3.86 -27.31 17.61
N THR A 213 -2.72 -27.22 16.90
CA THR A 213 -2.73 -27.31 15.43
C THR A 213 -3.12 -28.70 14.91
N SER A 214 -2.79 -29.77 15.63
CA SER A 214 -3.25 -31.12 15.27
C SER A 214 -4.75 -31.32 15.48
N GLU A 215 -5.34 -30.71 16.52
CA GLU A 215 -6.79 -30.76 16.77
C GLU A 215 -7.57 -29.95 15.72
N GLU A 216 -7.15 -28.73 15.39
CA GLU A 216 -7.84 -27.92 14.36
C GLU A 216 -7.74 -28.54 12.95
N SER A 217 -6.63 -29.22 12.64
CA SER A 217 -6.45 -29.91 11.35
C SER A 217 -7.32 -31.16 11.24
N ALA A 218 -7.56 -31.87 12.36
CA ALA A 218 -8.46 -33.02 12.42
C ALA A 218 -9.94 -32.61 12.30
N VAL A 219 -10.32 -31.46 12.87
CA VAL A 219 -11.68 -30.92 12.80
C VAL A 219 -12.01 -30.37 11.41
N LYS A 220 -11.04 -29.81 10.67
CA LYS A 220 -11.24 -29.32 9.29
C LYS A 220 -11.26 -30.42 8.22
N ALA A 221 -10.90 -31.65 8.57
CA ALA A 221 -10.89 -32.80 7.67
C ALA A 221 -12.16 -33.67 7.76
N GLN A 222 -13.10 -33.31 8.65
CA GLN A 222 -14.46 -33.85 8.75
C GLN A 222 -15.46 -32.91 8.07
#